data_AF-A0A4R0D4X5-F1
#
_entry.id   AF-A0A4R0D4X5-F1
#
_cell.length_a   1.000
_cell.length_b   1.000
_cell.length_c   1.000
_cell.angle_alpha   90.00
_cell.angle_beta   90.00
_cell.angle_gamma   90.00
#
_symmetry.space_group_name_H-M   'P 1'
#
loop_
_entity.id
_entity.type
_entity.pdbx_description
1 polymer ?
#
loop_
_entity_poly.entity_id
_entity_poly.type
_entity_poly.pdbx_seq_one_letter_code
_entity_poly.pdbx_strand_id
1 'polypeptide(L)'
;MKQETALKLLKAGENVFLTGSAGAGKTYTLNQYIQYLKIRKVPVAITASTGIAATHMNGMTIHTWAGIGIKDTLNDDDLKRMKERKYLKEHLENTQVLIIDEISMLHAKQLNLVNQVLKYFKESDEAFGGIQVVVAGDFFQLPPVSKSEERNRDKFCFMSEAWVEAKFRVCYLTEQHRQDDETLNQILNAIRAQDLQHNHIQALTSVRQQDIGETFTRLYTHNLDVDNLNFQHLNAIDGESHQFNAVLDGNEKLLETLKSSVRAPEELTLKKHAKVMFVKNNFDMGYINGSLGEVIGFEEDDEHGLLPKVQLSDGSVLLVEPETWSVENDAGKVIASFQQIPLRLAWAITIHKSQGMTLEAAEINLSHTFEKGQGYVALSRLKSLEGLRLTGFNDQALELDSLAIKADRRFQELSEEAEQHFANIDLSAQHQTFIRHCGGTLNPSEIARNERKFAKNADKNAYASNTLEETKELFENGYEIADIAQERGLTPATIINHLARLHKEQGLDISVAHPGDEVIEQVRKIYKRLKKAQRAENFNEDGSIKLRPIVEATQPKMGYDQVRLALLFIE
;
A
#
# COMPACT_ATOMS: atom_id res chain seq x y z
N MET A 1 -3.87 8.73 25.77
CA MET A 1 -5.09 9.33 25.18
C MET A 1 -5.89 8.26 24.46
N LYS A 2 -7.22 8.31 24.57
CA LYS A 2 -8.12 7.38 23.85
C LYS A 2 -8.29 7.80 22.39
N GLN A 3 -8.54 6.84 21.51
CA GLN A 3 -8.78 7.13 20.09
C GLN A 3 -9.99 8.06 19.86
N GLU A 4 -11.04 7.95 20.69
CA GLU A 4 -12.21 8.83 20.61
C GLU A 4 -11.85 10.31 20.87
N THR A 5 -11.04 10.58 21.90
CA THR A 5 -10.58 11.94 22.22
C THR A 5 -9.73 12.50 21.08
N ALA A 6 -8.83 11.69 20.52
CA ALA A 6 -8.02 12.08 19.36
C ALA A 6 -8.90 12.44 18.14
N LEU A 7 -9.94 11.64 17.85
CA LEU A 7 -10.91 11.94 16.78
C LEU A 7 -11.69 13.23 17.02
N LYS A 8 -12.03 13.56 18.28
CA LYS A 8 -12.70 14.83 18.59
C LYS A 8 -11.83 16.03 18.22
N LEU A 9 -10.54 15.97 18.51
CA LEU A 9 -9.56 17.02 18.15
C LEU A 9 -9.37 17.12 16.64
N LEU A 10 -9.19 15.98 15.95
CA LEU A 10 -9.06 15.92 14.50
C LEU A 10 -10.28 16.55 13.79
N LYS A 11 -11.49 16.22 14.24
CA LYS A 11 -12.74 16.77 13.68
C LYS A 11 -12.93 18.26 13.97
N ALA A 12 -12.28 18.80 15.00
CA ALA A 12 -12.33 20.22 15.33
C ALA A 12 -11.41 21.08 14.47
N GLY A 13 -10.61 20.48 13.57
CA GLY A 13 -9.69 21.20 12.70
C GLY A 13 -8.33 21.51 13.34
N GLU A 14 -8.04 20.96 14.53
CA GLU A 14 -6.74 21.14 15.18
C GLU A 14 -5.64 20.44 14.38
N ASN A 15 -4.46 21.05 14.30
CA ASN A 15 -3.27 20.35 13.85
C ASN A 15 -2.90 19.29 14.88
N VAL A 16 -2.80 18.02 14.48
CA VAL A 16 -2.61 16.90 15.40
C VAL A 16 -1.35 16.11 15.06
N PHE A 17 -0.55 15.82 16.09
CA PHE A 17 0.45 14.76 16.03
C PHE A 17 -0.09 13.52 16.74
N LEU A 18 -0.45 12.50 15.95
CA LEU A 18 -0.93 11.22 16.45
C LEU A 18 0.24 10.25 16.65
N THR A 19 0.52 9.89 17.88
CA THR A 19 1.63 8.99 18.21
C THR A 19 1.21 7.90 19.19
N GLY A 20 2.16 7.04 19.55
CA GLY A 20 1.94 5.85 20.37
C GLY A 20 2.77 4.69 19.87
N SER A 21 2.87 3.66 20.68
CA SER A 21 3.57 2.42 20.36
C SER A 21 3.07 1.76 19.07
N ALA A 22 3.88 0.85 18.52
CA ALA A 22 3.42 -0.01 17.43
C ALA A 22 2.19 -0.80 17.87
N GLY A 23 1.14 -0.83 17.05
CA GLY A 23 -0.12 -1.49 17.41
C GLY A 23 -1.13 -0.61 18.15
N ALA A 24 -0.81 0.64 18.47
CA ALA A 24 -1.70 1.53 19.24
C ALA A 24 -2.95 2.08 18.49
N GLY A 25 -3.24 1.58 17.27
CA GLY A 25 -4.39 2.01 16.48
C GLY A 25 -4.23 3.31 15.67
N LYS A 26 -3.02 3.88 15.54
CA LYS A 26 -2.77 5.14 14.81
C LYS A 26 -3.40 5.19 13.41
N THR A 27 -3.04 4.21 12.55
CA THR A 27 -3.55 4.11 11.17
C THR A 27 -5.06 3.88 11.14
N TYR A 28 -5.62 3.15 12.12
CA TYR A 28 -7.06 2.94 12.26
C TYR A 28 -7.78 4.28 12.54
N THR A 29 -7.29 5.05 13.52
CA THR A 29 -7.83 6.38 13.83
C THR A 29 -7.73 7.34 12.64
N LEU A 30 -6.61 7.34 11.91
CA LEU A 30 -6.46 8.11 10.68
C LEU A 30 -7.49 7.71 9.62
N ASN A 31 -7.69 6.41 9.39
CA ASN A 31 -8.66 5.92 8.40
C ASN A 31 -10.09 6.32 8.75
N GLN A 32 -10.48 6.25 10.03
CA GLN A 32 -11.79 6.75 10.48
C GLN A 32 -11.95 8.25 10.21
N TYR A 33 -10.89 9.04 10.42
CA TYR A 33 -10.92 10.47 10.14
C TYR A 33 -10.98 10.78 8.64
N ILE A 34 -10.20 10.07 7.82
CA ILE A 34 -10.23 10.17 6.36
C ILE A 34 -11.63 9.87 5.83
N GLN A 35 -12.28 8.80 6.30
CA GLN A 35 -13.64 8.46 5.92
C GLN A 35 -14.62 9.57 6.32
N TYR A 36 -14.50 10.10 7.53
CA TYR A 36 -15.31 11.22 8.02
C TYR A 36 -15.23 12.45 7.10
N LEU A 37 -14.02 12.80 6.64
CA LEU A 37 -13.77 13.91 5.70
C LEU A 37 -14.33 13.62 4.30
N LYS A 38 -14.08 12.43 3.75
CA LYS A 38 -14.56 12.02 2.42
C LYS A 38 -16.09 11.99 2.33
N ILE A 39 -16.77 11.48 3.36
CA ILE A 39 -18.24 11.51 3.48
C ILE A 39 -18.77 12.96 3.42
N ARG A 40 -18.00 13.91 3.94
CA ARG A 40 -18.34 15.34 3.97
C ARG A 40 -17.75 16.13 2.80
N LYS A 41 -17.16 15.46 1.80
CA LYS A 41 -16.54 16.08 0.62
C LYS A 41 -15.46 17.12 0.95
N VAL A 42 -14.79 16.99 2.09
CA VAL A 42 -13.64 17.85 2.42
C VAL A 42 -12.41 17.39 1.63
N PRO A 43 -11.74 18.27 0.87
CA PRO A 43 -10.52 17.92 0.13
C PRO A 43 -9.38 17.54 1.08
N VAL A 44 -9.01 16.26 1.08
CA VAL A 44 -7.94 15.70 1.92
C VAL A 44 -6.83 15.11 1.06
N ALA A 45 -5.60 15.51 1.34
CA ALA A 45 -4.39 14.90 0.81
C ALA A 45 -3.88 13.83 1.77
N ILE A 46 -3.75 12.59 1.27
CA ILE A 46 -3.25 11.46 2.06
C ILE A 46 -1.83 11.18 1.58
N THR A 47 -0.87 11.35 2.48
CA THR A 47 0.54 11.19 2.19
C THR A 47 1.26 10.35 3.24
N ALA A 48 2.45 9.86 2.90
CA ALA A 48 3.36 9.25 3.86
C ALA A 48 4.82 9.58 3.51
N SER A 49 5.73 9.29 4.44
CA SER A 49 7.17 9.49 4.26
C SER A 49 7.81 8.52 3.26
N THR A 50 7.25 7.33 3.08
CA THR A 50 7.75 6.31 2.13
C THR A 50 6.66 5.82 1.20
N GLY A 51 7.07 5.28 0.05
CA GLY A 51 6.14 4.67 -0.90
C GLY A 51 5.33 3.52 -0.29
N ILE A 52 5.90 2.73 0.64
CA ILE A 52 5.20 1.57 1.24
C ILE A 52 4.01 2.03 2.05
N ALA A 53 4.27 2.95 2.98
CA ALA A 53 3.25 3.53 3.84
C ALA A 53 2.21 4.32 3.03
N ALA A 54 2.64 5.06 2.00
CA ALA A 54 1.74 5.81 1.14
C ALA A 54 0.76 4.88 0.41
N THR A 55 1.27 3.77 -0.13
CA THR A 55 0.42 2.76 -0.77
C THR A 55 -0.57 2.16 0.24
N HIS A 56 -0.17 1.84 1.47
CA HIS A 56 -1.09 1.29 2.49
C HIS A 56 -2.28 2.21 2.82
N MET A 57 -2.14 3.52 2.66
CA MET A 57 -3.22 4.49 2.87
C MET A 57 -3.93 4.95 1.58
N ASN A 58 -3.63 4.34 0.43
CA ASN A 58 -4.10 4.79 -0.89
C ASN A 58 -3.76 6.25 -1.17
N GLY A 59 -2.55 6.65 -0.76
CA GLY A 59 -1.98 7.97 -0.96
C GLY A 59 -0.70 7.92 -1.80
N MET A 60 0.06 9.01 -1.76
CA MET A 60 1.36 9.13 -2.42
C MET A 60 2.43 9.61 -1.43
N THR A 61 3.70 9.63 -1.82
CA THR A 61 4.72 10.19 -0.93
C THR A 61 4.54 11.70 -0.78
N ILE A 62 4.88 12.23 0.39
CA ILE A 62 4.81 13.67 0.65
C ILE A 62 5.68 14.48 -0.33
N HIS A 63 6.82 13.93 -0.75
CA HIS A 63 7.73 14.56 -1.72
C HIS A 63 7.09 14.72 -3.10
N THR A 64 6.43 13.65 -3.58
CA THR A 64 5.68 13.68 -4.84
C THR A 64 4.51 14.64 -4.75
N TRP A 65 3.73 14.57 -3.68
CA TRP A 65 2.55 15.42 -3.49
C TRP A 65 2.90 16.92 -3.43
N ALA A 66 3.95 17.28 -2.69
CA ALA A 66 4.38 18.68 -2.55
C ALA A 66 5.16 19.19 -3.78
N GLY A 67 5.53 18.32 -4.72
CA GLY A 67 6.29 18.68 -5.92
C GLY A 67 7.75 19.08 -5.66
N ILE A 68 8.28 18.80 -4.45
CA ILE A 68 9.65 19.17 -4.04
C ILE A 68 10.73 18.22 -4.60
N GLY A 69 10.34 17.01 -5.00
CA GLY A 69 11.26 15.99 -5.47
C GLY A 69 12.30 15.61 -4.41
N ILE A 70 13.56 15.46 -4.83
CA ILE A 70 14.70 15.14 -3.95
C ILE A 70 15.49 16.37 -3.51
N LYS A 71 14.93 17.58 -3.66
CA LYS A 71 15.61 18.82 -3.29
C LYS A 71 15.70 18.99 -1.78
N ASP A 72 16.83 19.51 -1.32
CA ASP A 72 17.07 19.85 0.09
C ASP A 72 16.81 21.33 0.42
N THR A 73 16.66 22.18 -0.60
CA THR A 73 16.40 23.62 -0.48
C THR A 73 15.56 24.13 -1.65
N LEU A 74 14.73 25.16 -1.42
CA LEU A 74 13.96 25.86 -2.46
C LEU A 74 14.18 27.37 -2.33
N ASN A 75 14.35 28.03 -3.48
CA ASN A 75 14.37 29.49 -3.58
C ASN A 75 13.08 30.03 -4.24
N ASP A 76 12.92 31.35 -4.28
CA ASP A 76 11.71 31.96 -4.84
C ASP A 76 11.48 31.63 -6.32
N ASP A 77 12.54 31.47 -7.10
CA ASP A 77 12.42 31.11 -8.52
C ASP A 77 11.97 29.65 -8.71
N ASP A 78 12.40 28.75 -7.83
CA ASP A 78 11.88 27.38 -7.77
C ASP A 78 10.38 27.38 -7.43
N LEU A 79 9.97 28.17 -6.44
CA LEU A 79 8.55 28.28 -6.04
C LEU A 79 7.69 28.88 -7.17
N LYS A 80 8.17 29.90 -7.89
CA LYS A 80 7.50 30.44 -9.07
C LYS A 80 7.31 29.37 -10.14
N ARG A 81 8.37 28.66 -10.52
CA ARG A 81 8.33 27.57 -11.50
C ARG A 81 7.41 26.42 -11.07
N MET A 82 7.33 26.15 -9.77
CA MET A 82 6.38 25.18 -9.23
C MET A 82 4.94 25.68 -9.38
N LYS A 83 4.64 26.93 -9.04
CA LYS A 83 3.28 27.52 -9.12
C LYS A 83 2.80 27.74 -10.56
N GLU A 84 3.71 27.78 -11.53
CA GLU A 84 3.39 27.76 -12.98
C GLU A 84 2.83 26.41 -13.44
N ARG A 85 3.09 25.30 -12.71
CA ARG A 85 2.53 23.98 -13.02
C ARG A 85 1.07 23.93 -12.59
N LYS A 86 0.16 23.88 -13.56
CA LYS A 86 -1.28 24.06 -13.33
C LYS A 86 -1.83 23.02 -12.36
N TYR A 87 -1.45 21.76 -12.52
CA TYR A 87 -1.89 20.67 -11.65
C TYR A 87 -1.42 20.89 -10.21
N LEU A 88 -0.12 21.14 -10.02
CA LEU A 88 0.48 21.37 -8.70
C LEU A 88 -0.18 22.56 -7.99
N LYS A 89 -0.44 23.63 -8.74
CA LYS A 89 -1.17 24.80 -8.24
C LYS A 89 -2.57 24.43 -7.77
N GLU A 90 -3.35 23.83 -8.65
CA GLU A 90 -4.76 23.51 -8.39
C GLU A 90 -4.89 22.55 -7.20
N HIS A 91 -4.11 21.48 -7.12
CA HIS A 91 -4.24 20.52 -6.03
C HIS A 91 -3.76 21.07 -4.68
N LEU A 92 -2.66 21.84 -4.65
CA LEU A 92 -2.19 22.44 -3.40
C LEU A 92 -3.14 23.54 -2.92
N GLU A 93 -3.63 24.40 -3.83
CA GLU A 93 -4.61 25.45 -3.49
C GLU A 93 -5.96 24.88 -3.05
N ASN A 94 -6.40 23.74 -3.61
CA ASN A 94 -7.68 23.12 -3.23
C ASN A 94 -7.62 22.31 -1.92
N THR A 95 -6.45 21.78 -1.55
CA THR A 95 -6.32 20.91 -0.36
C THR A 95 -6.68 21.66 0.93
N GLN A 96 -7.50 21.06 1.79
CA GLN A 96 -7.91 21.63 3.09
C GLN A 96 -7.32 20.89 4.28
N VAL A 97 -7.01 19.60 4.09
CA VAL A 97 -6.39 18.75 5.12
C VAL A 97 -5.23 17.98 4.51
N LEU A 98 -4.06 18.01 5.15
CA LEU A 98 -2.90 17.21 4.80
C LEU A 98 -2.63 16.17 5.89
N ILE A 99 -2.65 14.89 5.51
CA ILE A 99 -2.29 13.76 6.38
C ILE A 99 -0.91 13.24 5.98
N ILE A 100 -0.02 13.07 6.94
CA ILE A 100 1.33 12.51 6.75
C ILE A 100 1.54 11.34 7.71
N ASP A 101 1.49 10.10 7.20
CA ASP A 101 1.80 8.91 7.99
C ASP A 101 3.31 8.55 7.96
N GLU A 102 3.73 7.76 8.93
CA GLU A 102 5.13 7.40 9.18
C GLU A 102 6.07 8.61 9.23
N ILE A 103 5.65 9.67 9.95
CA ILE A 103 6.35 10.96 10.06
C ILE A 103 7.78 10.83 10.65
N SER A 104 8.08 9.71 11.33
CA SER A 104 9.39 9.44 11.94
C SER A 104 10.54 9.37 10.93
N MET A 105 10.27 9.00 9.69
CA MET A 105 11.26 8.92 8.61
C MET A 105 11.41 10.24 7.84
N LEU A 106 10.70 11.31 8.20
CA LEU A 106 10.79 12.62 7.55
C LEU A 106 11.81 13.52 8.26
N HIS A 107 12.71 14.14 7.49
CA HIS A 107 13.70 15.08 8.03
C HIS A 107 13.10 16.44 8.40
N ALA A 108 13.76 17.18 9.30
CA ALA A 108 13.36 18.55 9.67
C ALA A 108 13.27 19.49 8.46
N LYS A 109 14.31 19.46 7.62
CA LYS A 109 14.37 20.25 6.38
C LYS A 109 13.19 19.97 5.45
N GLN A 110 12.79 18.70 5.32
CA GLN A 110 11.71 18.31 4.41
C GLN A 110 10.36 18.86 4.89
N LEU A 111 10.08 18.79 6.20
CA LEU A 111 8.87 19.38 6.75
C LEU A 111 8.86 20.92 6.59
N ASN A 112 10.01 21.59 6.77
CA ASN A 112 10.15 23.02 6.50
C ASN A 112 9.87 23.37 5.02
N LEU A 113 10.38 22.58 4.07
CA LEU A 113 10.11 22.79 2.65
C LEU A 113 8.63 22.64 2.31
N VAL A 114 7.95 21.63 2.87
CA VAL A 114 6.50 21.45 2.69
C VAL A 114 5.74 22.67 3.24
N ASN A 115 6.11 23.18 4.41
CA ASN A 115 5.54 24.41 4.98
C ASN A 115 5.76 25.61 4.06
N GLN A 116 7.00 25.82 3.59
CA GLN A 116 7.36 26.91 2.67
C GLN A 116 6.55 26.86 1.36
N VAL A 117 6.43 25.68 0.76
CA VAL A 117 5.63 25.47 -0.46
C VAL A 117 4.17 25.82 -0.19
N LEU A 118 3.57 25.30 0.88
CA LEU A 118 2.16 25.56 1.16
C LEU A 118 1.87 27.02 1.48
N LYS A 119 2.71 27.71 2.24
CA LYS A 119 2.60 29.17 2.46
C LYS A 119 2.59 29.95 1.14
N TYR A 120 3.49 29.60 0.22
CA TYR A 120 3.60 30.26 -1.08
C TYR A 120 2.39 30.00 -1.99
N PHE A 121 1.89 28.77 -2.03
CA PHE A 121 0.74 28.40 -2.85
C PHE A 121 -0.57 28.95 -2.29
N LYS A 122 -0.74 28.93 -0.96
CA LYS A 122 -1.93 29.46 -0.27
C LYS A 122 -1.93 30.98 -0.09
N GLU A 123 -0.82 31.63 -0.37
CA GLU A 123 -0.64 33.07 -0.17
C GLU A 123 -0.95 33.48 1.27
N SER A 124 -0.47 32.68 2.22
CA SER A 124 -0.71 32.84 3.65
C SER A 124 0.56 32.57 4.44
N ASP A 125 0.85 33.42 5.42
CA ASP A 125 1.99 33.27 6.34
C ASP A 125 1.70 32.28 7.48
N GLU A 126 0.45 31.82 7.62
CA GLU A 126 0.05 30.81 8.61
C GLU A 126 0.76 29.48 8.36
N ALA A 127 0.94 28.69 9.42
CA ALA A 127 1.55 27.37 9.32
C ALA A 127 0.86 26.54 8.22
N PHE A 128 1.65 26.01 7.29
CA PHE A 128 1.22 25.24 6.13
C PHE A 128 0.17 25.96 5.27
N GLY A 129 0.20 27.29 5.23
CA GLY A 129 -0.76 28.09 4.46
C GLY A 129 -2.19 28.03 5.01
N GLY A 130 -2.35 27.74 6.31
CA GLY A 130 -3.65 27.75 7.01
C GLY A 130 -4.46 26.46 6.87
N ILE A 131 -3.94 25.44 6.19
CA ILE A 131 -4.61 24.13 6.13
C ILE A 131 -4.42 23.36 7.42
N GLN A 132 -5.32 22.42 7.70
CA GLN A 132 -5.09 21.48 8.80
C GLN A 132 -4.01 20.46 8.39
N VAL A 133 -3.04 20.26 9.27
CA VAL A 133 -2.02 19.22 9.13
C VAL A 133 -2.16 18.19 10.23
N VAL A 134 -2.24 16.92 9.83
CA VAL A 134 -2.28 15.77 10.72
C VAL A 134 -1.08 14.90 10.41
N VAL A 135 -0.20 14.74 11.39
CA VAL A 135 0.98 13.87 11.25
C VAL A 135 0.84 12.67 12.17
N ALA A 136 1.21 11.48 11.70
CA ALA A 136 1.19 10.26 12.50
C ALA A 136 2.50 9.49 12.38
N GLY A 137 2.90 8.84 13.48
CA GLY A 137 4.08 7.99 13.51
C GLY A 137 4.60 7.74 14.92
N ASP A 138 5.73 7.05 14.99
CA ASP A 138 6.41 6.69 16.25
C ASP A 138 7.91 6.93 16.07
N PHE A 139 8.47 7.93 16.76
CA PHE A 139 9.89 8.29 16.63
C PHE A 139 10.86 7.28 17.23
N PHE A 140 10.37 6.24 17.91
CA PHE A 140 11.18 5.07 18.28
C PHE A 140 11.30 4.02 17.18
N GLN A 141 10.53 4.16 16.10
CA GLN A 141 10.77 3.38 14.88
C GLN A 141 11.98 3.93 14.11
N LEU A 142 12.08 3.63 12.82
CA LEU A 142 13.24 4.03 12.03
C LEU A 142 13.32 5.56 11.92
N PRO A 143 14.50 6.15 12.20
CA PRO A 143 14.74 7.55 11.98
C PRO A 143 14.87 7.85 10.47
N PRO A 144 14.92 9.12 10.09
CA PRO A 144 15.17 9.51 8.71
C PRO A 144 16.55 9.03 8.24
N VAL A 145 16.63 8.49 7.01
CA VAL A 145 17.87 7.94 6.45
C VAL A 145 18.84 9.08 6.15
N SER A 146 19.85 9.24 7.02
CA SER A 146 20.80 10.35 6.93
C SER A 146 21.87 10.10 5.86
N LYS A 147 22.21 11.11 5.07
CA LYS A 147 23.48 11.13 4.31
C LYS A 147 24.60 11.60 5.26
N SER A 148 25.84 11.19 4.99
CA SER A 148 27.00 11.34 5.91
C SER A 148 27.35 12.76 6.37
N GLU A 149 26.66 13.80 5.88
CA GLU A 149 26.93 15.23 6.16
C GLU A 149 25.80 15.94 6.94
N GLU A 150 24.74 15.24 7.36
CA GLU A 150 23.61 15.87 8.06
C GLU A 150 23.90 16.17 9.53
N ARG A 151 23.56 17.38 9.99
CA ARG A 151 23.70 17.79 11.40
C ARG A 151 22.58 17.17 12.24
N ASN A 152 22.89 16.71 13.46
CA ASN A 152 21.91 16.16 14.39
C ASN A 152 20.67 17.04 14.62
N ARG A 153 20.80 18.37 14.51
CA ARG A 153 19.69 19.31 14.69
C ARG A 153 18.63 19.25 13.58
N ASP A 154 19.00 18.74 12.41
CA ASP A 154 18.16 18.67 11.22
C ASP A 154 17.55 17.27 11.03
N LYS A 155 17.82 16.36 11.98
CA LYS A 155 17.47 14.94 11.90
C LYS A 155 15.96 14.71 11.89
N PHE A 156 15.28 14.99 12.99
CA PHE A 156 13.84 14.67 13.12
C PHE A 156 12.96 15.86 12.79
N CYS A 157 11.80 15.59 12.16
CA CYS A 157 10.84 16.62 11.81
C CYS A 157 10.28 17.43 13.01
N PHE A 158 10.24 16.87 14.22
CA PHE A 158 9.84 17.61 15.43
C PHE A 158 10.81 18.73 15.83
N MET A 159 12.00 18.77 15.23
CA MET A 159 13.01 19.80 15.45
C MET A 159 12.86 20.98 14.47
N SER A 160 11.90 20.92 13.55
CA SER A 160 11.72 21.91 12.50
C SER A 160 10.95 23.15 12.98
N GLU A 161 11.19 24.29 12.35
CA GLU A 161 10.43 25.52 12.58
C GLU A 161 8.95 25.32 12.21
N ALA A 162 8.70 24.59 11.11
CA ALA A 162 7.35 24.22 10.70
C ALA A 162 6.58 23.45 11.78
N TRP A 163 7.24 22.56 12.53
CA TRP A 163 6.60 21.84 13.65
C TRP A 163 6.18 22.78 14.78
N VAL A 164 7.04 23.74 15.12
CA VAL A 164 6.75 24.75 16.15
C VAL A 164 5.61 25.68 15.72
N GLU A 165 5.63 26.13 14.47
CA GLU A 165 4.57 26.97 13.89
C GLU A 165 3.22 26.27 13.85
N ALA A 166 3.20 24.99 13.52
CA ALA A 166 1.97 24.19 13.42
C ALA A 166 1.23 24.03 14.75
N LYS A 167 1.96 24.14 15.88
CA LYS A 167 1.43 23.94 17.24
C LYS A 167 0.63 22.64 17.36
N PHE A 168 1.21 21.53 16.90
CA PHE A 168 0.55 20.23 16.92
C PHE A 168 0.04 19.87 18.32
N ARG A 169 -1.25 19.55 18.41
CA ARG A 169 -1.84 18.86 19.56
C ARG A 169 -1.33 17.43 19.56
N VAL A 170 -0.63 17.05 20.62
CA VAL A 170 -0.08 15.70 20.73
C VAL A 170 -1.16 14.76 21.25
N CYS A 171 -1.48 13.75 20.46
CA CYS A 171 -2.41 12.68 20.80
C CYS A 171 -1.63 11.38 20.93
N TYR A 172 -1.20 11.04 22.15
CA TYR A 172 -0.42 9.84 22.43
C TYR A 172 -1.38 8.68 22.75
N LEU A 173 -1.61 7.80 21.77
CA LEU A 173 -2.49 6.64 21.90
C LEU A 173 -1.86 5.58 22.81
N THR A 174 -2.65 5.13 23.78
CA THR A 174 -2.23 4.14 24.79
C THR A 174 -2.94 2.80 24.65
N GLU A 175 -3.97 2.71 23.80
CA GLU A 175 -4.76 1.50 23.58
C GLU A 175 -4.01 0.53 22.67
N GLN A 176 -3.63 -0.65 23.17
CA GLN A 176 -2.90 -1.66 22.40
C GLN A 176 -3.89 -2.64 21.74
N HIS A 177 -3.82 -2.77 20.42
CA HIS A 177 -4.75 -3.62 19.65
C HIS A 177 -4.08 -4.72 18.81
N ARG A 178 -2.74 -4.73 18.71
CA ARG A 178 -2.02 -5.64 17.80
C ARG A 178 -1.46 -6.89 18.47
N GLN A 179 -1.08 -6.81 19.74
CA GLN A 179 -0.36 -7.86 20.43
C GLN A 179 -1.24 -8.50 21.51
N ASP A 180 -1.58 -9.77 21.31
CA ASP A 180 -2.33 -10.58 22.27
C ASP A 180 -1.42 -11.15 23.38
N ASP A 181 -0.10 -11.16 23.17
CA ASP A 181 0.91 -11.71 24.08
C ASP A 181 1.49 -10.65 25.05
N GLU A 182 1.32 -10.90 26.35
CA GLU A 182 1.83 -10.03 27.42
C GLU A 182 3.37 -9.94 27.42
N THR A 183 4.08 -10.99 27.02
CA THR A 183 5.55 -11.10 27.11
C THR A 183 6.25 -10.24 26.06
N LEU A 184 5.86 -10.38 24.78
CA LEU A 184 6.43 -9.55 23.71
C LEU A 184 6.13 -8.07 23.95
N ASN A 185 4.93 -7.76 24.46
CA ASN A 185 4.55 -6.41 24.87
C ASN A 185 5.45 -5.85 25.97
N GLN A 186 5.72 -6.62 27.03
CA GLN A 186 6.63 -6.22 28.09
C GLN A 186 8.03 -5.93 27.55
N ILE A 187 8.55 -6.77 26.64
CA ILE A 187 9.85 -6.56 26.00
C ILE A 187 9.86 -5.26 25.18
N LEU A 188 8.86 -5.04 24.34
CA LEU A 188 8.77 -3.84 23.50
C LEU A 188 8.67 -2.57 24.36
N ASN A 189 7.88 -2.59 25.43
CA ASN A 189 7.77 -1.48 26.37
C ASN A 189 9.07 -1.26 27.15
N ALA A 190 9.77 -2.32 27.53
CA ALA A 190 11.08 -2.23 28.18
C ALA A 190 12.14 -1.63 27.24
N ILE A 191 12.11 -1.94 25.94
CA ILE A 191 12.92 -1.26 24.93
C ILE A 191 12.57 0.23 24.89
N ARG A 192 11.27 0.60 24.82
CA ARG A 192 10.84 2.01 24.84
C ARG A 192 11.29 2.77 26.08
N ALA A 193 11.22 2.13 27.25
CA ALA A 193 11.65 2.69 28.53
C ALA A 193 13.19 2.72 28.69
N GLN A 194 13.92 2.03 27.80
CA GLN A 194 15.35 1.74 27.95
C GLN A 194 15.66 1.06 29.30
N ASP A 195 14.76 0.16 29.72
CA ASP A 195 14.79 -0.56 30.99
C ASP A 195 14.70 -2.08 30.75
N LEU A 196 15.64 -2.60 29.96
CA LEU A 196 15.72 -4.01 29.65
C LEU A 196 16.35 -4.80 30.80
N GLN A 197 15.50 -5.55 31.47
CA GLN A 197 15.86 -6.48 32.54
C GLN A 197 16.32 -7.84 32.01
N HIS A 198 16.96 -8.63 32.87
CA HIS A 198 17.55 -9.93 32.48
C HIS A 198 16.52 -10.92 31.93
N ASN A 199 15.30 -10.95 32.48
CA ASN A 199 14.20 -11.77 31.99
C ASN A 199 13.81 -11.42 30.54
N HIS A 200 13.83 -10.15 30.15
CA HIS A 200 13.53 -9.74 28.77
C HIS A 200 14.58 -10.29 27.79
N ILE A 201 15.86 -10.19 28.15
CA ILE A 201 16.97 -10.72 27.33
C ILE A 201 16.92 -12.25 27.26
N GLN A 202 16.61 -12.92 28.38
CA GLN A 202 16.43 -14.37 28.40
C GLN A 202 15.30 -14.81 27.47
N ALA A 203 14.16 -14.13 27.49
CA ALA A 203 13.03 -14.41 26.59
C ALA A 203 13.40 -14.21 25.11
N LEU A 204 14.12 -13.13 24.77
CA LEU A 204 14.63 -12.92 23.40
C LEU A 204 15.68 -13.96 22.98
N THR A 205 16.45 -14.49 23.93
CA THR A 205 17.48 -15.50 23.64
C THR A 205 16.90 -16.91 23.54
N SER A 206 15.83 -17.21 24.29
CA SER A 206 15.19 -18.53 24.26
C SER A 206 14.53 -18.85 22.92
N VAL A 207 14.10 -17.83 22.18
CA VAL A 207 13.45 -18.00 20.86
C VAL A 207 14.43 -18.25 19.70
N ARG A 208 15.74 -18.35 19.97
CA ARG A 208 16.78 -18.43 18.92
C ARG A 208 16.66 -19.64 17.99
N GLN A 209 16.21 -20.76 18.53
CA GLN A 209 16.00 -22.02 17.79
C GLN A 209 14.52 -22.43 17.77
N GLN A 210 13.62 -21.47 17.95
CA GLN A 210 12.20 -21.73 17.98
C GLN A 210 11.72 -22.25 16.63
N ASP A 211 10.88 -23.29 16.65
CA ASP A 211 10.14 -23.72 15.48
C ASP A 211 8.93 -22.80 15.31
N ILE A 212 8.90 -22.09 14.18
CA ILE A 212 7.86 -21.12 13.83
C ILE A 212 7.06 -21.58 12.59
N GLY A 213 7.13 -22.89 12.29
CA GLY A 213 6.48 -23.51 11.14
C GLY A 213 7.27 -23.36 9.84
N GLU A 214 6.65 -23.79 8.74
CA GLU A 214 7.31 -23.87 7.42
C GLU A 214 7.23 -22.57 6.61
N THR A 215 6.22 -21.73 6.88
CA THR A 215 5.96 -20.49 6.12
C THR A 215 6.14 -19.27 7.02
N PHE A 216 7.31 -18.65 6.94
CA PHE A 216 7.63 -17.41 7.66
C PHE A 216 8.50 -16.50 6.80
N THR A 217 8.41 -15.20 7.06
CA THR A 217 9.25 -14.19 6.40
C THR A 217 10.56 -14.01 7.15
N ARG A 218 11.68 -13.86 6.43
CA ARG A 218 12.96 -13.53 7.06
C ARG A 218 13.24 -12.03 7.00
N LEU A 219 13.61 -11.42 8.12
CA LEU A 219 13.93 -10.01 8.22
C LEU A 219 15.43 -9.80 8.46
N TYR A 220 16.05 -8.99 7.59
CA TYR A 220 17.46 -8.64 7.65
C TYR A 220 17.67 -7.12 7.65
N THR A 221 18.86 -6.67 8.06
CA THR A 221 19.17 -5.24 8.15
C THR A 221 19.58 -4.64 6.79
N HIS A 222 20.30 -5.37 5.93
CA HIS A 222 20.82 -4.88 4.65
C HIS A 222 20.14 -5.52 3.43
N ASN A 223 19.99 -4.75 2.33
CA ASN A 223 19.45 -5.29 1.08
C ASN A 223 20.35 -6.39 0.50
N LEU A 224 21.68 -6.28 0.62
CA LEU A 224 22.61 -7.29 0.10
C LEU A 224 22.34 -8.69 0.68
N ASP A 225 22.10 -8.79 1.99
CA ASP A 225 21.79 -10.06 2.66
C ASP A 225 20.47 -10.64 2.14
N VAL A 226 19.47 -9.78 1.99
CA VAL A 226 18.14 -10.12 1.47
C VAL A 226 18.23 -10.65 0.05
N ASP A 227 18.92 -9.93 -0.83
CA ASP A 227 19.03 -10.26 -2.24
C ASP A 227 19.83 -11.56 -2.40
N ASN A 228 20.95 -11.71 -1.70
CA ASN A 228 21.75 -12.94 -1.69
C ASN A 228 20.91 -14.16 -1.26
N LEU A 229 20.16 -14.05 -0.15
CA LEU A 229 19.34 -15.15 0.35
C LEU A 229 18.21 -15.49 -0.62
N ASN A 230 17.53 -14.47 -1.17
CA ASN A 230 16.49 -14.68 -2.17
C ASN A 230 17.03 -15.37 -3.43
N PHE A 231 18.20 -14.95 -3.94
CA PHE A 231 18.84 -15.61 -5.08
C PHE A 231 19.28 -17.03 -4.76
N GLN A 232 19.83 -17.29 -3.58
CA GLN A 232 20.19 -18.64 -3.15
C GLN A 232 18.98 -19.58 -3.13
N HIS A 233 17.86 -19.16 -2.53
CA HIS A 233 16.63 -19.96 -2.51
C HIS A 233 16.04 -20.16 -3.91
N LEU A 234 16.02 -19.12 -4.75
CA LEU A 234 15.55 -19.26 -6.13
C LEU A 234 16.42 -20.23 -6.94
N ASN A 235 17.74 -20.17 -6.76
CA ASN A 235 18.68 -21.04 -7.45
C ASN A 235 18.59 -22.49 -6.98
N ALA A 236 18.22 -22.71 -5.71
CA ALA A 236 18.02 -24.05 -5.14
C ALA A 236 16.73 -24.74 -5.61
N ILE A 237 15.78 -24.00 -6.21
CA ILE A 237 14.59 -24.60 -6.81
C ILE A 237 14.97 -25.31 -8.11
N ASP A 238 14.72 -26.61 -8.16
CA ASP A 238 14.73 -27.39 -9.40
C ASP A 238 13.53 -26.99 -10.26
N GLY A 239 13.79 -26.45 -11.44
CA GLY A 239 12.74 -25.99 -12.36
C GLY A 239 13.24 -24.95 -13.35
N GLU A 240 12.46 -24.78 -14.42
CA GLU A 240 12.73 -23.77 -15.44
C GLU A 240 12.57 -22.36 -14.86
N SER A 241 13.53 -21.48 -15.18
CA SER A 241 13.51 -20.08 -14.78
C SER A 241 12.86 -19.23 -15.87
N HIS A 242 11.90 -18.39 -15.49
CA HIS A 242 11.29 -17.40 -16.36
C HIS A 242 11.71 -16.01 -15.93
N GLN A 243 12.17 -15.20 -16.89
CA GLN A 243 12.63 -13.83 -16.66
C GLN A 243 11.65 -12.83 -17.25
N PHE A 244 11.28 -11.83 -16.45
CA PHE A 244 10.39 -10.74 -16.81
C PHE A 244 11.17 -9.42 -16.74
N ASN A 245 11.30 -8.76 -17.89
CA ASN A 245 12.04 -7.50 -17.98
C ASN A 245 11.06 -6.33 -18.02
N ALA A 246 11.35 -5.30 -17.24
CA ALA A 246 10.52 -4.11 -17.17
C ALA A 246 10.52 -3.37 -18.52
N VAL A 247 9.35 -2.87 -18.91
CA VAL A 247 9.17 -2.01 -20.08
C VAL A 247 9.19 -0.57 -19.61
N LEU A 248 10.13 0.22 -20.12
CA LEU A 248 10.36 1.62 -19.75
C LEU A 248 10.04 2.52 -20.94
N ASP A 249 9.29 3.59 -20.73
CA ASP A 249 8.99 4.59 -21.77
C ASP A 249 9.04 6.01 -21.19
N GLY A 250 9.46 7.00 -22.00
CA GLY A 250 9.47 8.41 -21.64
C GLY A 250 10.84 9.02 -21.26
N ASN A 251 10.83 10.11 -20.50
CA ASN A 251 12.03 10.94 -20.27
C ASN A 251 13.08 10.26 -19.36
N GLU A 252 14.33 10.17 -19.79
CA GLU A 252 15.43 9.48 -19.07
C GLU A 252 15.61 9.92 -17.61
N LYS A 253 15.57 11.23 -17.31
CA LYS A 253 15.74 11.72 -15.92
C LYS A 253 14.59 11.29 -15.02
N LEU A 254 13.37 11.25 -15.57
CA LEU A 254 12.19 10.78 -14.84
C LEU A 254 12.20 9.24 -14.71
N LEU A 255 12.74 8.53 -15.70
CA LEU A 255 12.93 7.08 -15.64
C LEU A 255 13.93 6.69 -14.55
N GLU A 256 15.06 7.38 -14.39
CA GLU A 256 15.97 7.13 -13.26
C GLU A 256 15.28 7.33 -11.90
N THR A 257 14.44 8.37 -11.81
CA THR A 257 13.64 8.63 -10.60
C THR A 257 12.64 7.49 -10.36
N LEU A 258 11.92 7.06 -11.40
CA LEU A 258 10.99 5.93 -11.33
C LEU A 258 11.70 4.65 -10.89
N LYS A 259 12.83 4.28 -11.51
CA LYS A 259 13.64 3.11 -11.14
C LYS A 259 14.01 3.09 -9.65
N SER A 260 14.37 4.24 -9.09
CA SER A 260 14.72 4.35 -7.67
C SER A 260 13.52 4.22 -6.71
N SER A 261 12.30 4.47 -7.21
CA SER A 261 11.06 4.53 -6.42
C SER A 261 10.19 3.27 -6.57
N VAL A 262 10.22 2.63 -7.74
CA VAL A 262 9.49 1.40 -8.03
C VAL A 262 10.17 0.24 -7.33
N ARG A 263 9.36 -0.58 -6.65
CA ARG A 263 9.85 -1.70 -5.84
C ARG A 263 9.93 -3.02 -6.59
N ALA A 264 9.28 -3.10 -7.75
CA ALA A 264 9.43 -4.22 -8.66
C ALA A 264 10.81 -4.11 -9.33
N PRO A 265 11.61 -5.20 -9.35
CA PRO A 265 12.92 -5.15 -9.97
C PRO A 265 12.81 -5.00 -11.50
N GLU A 266 13.78 -4.32 -12.11
CA GLU A 266 13.85 -4.20 -13.58
C GLU A 266 13.93 -5.57 -14.25
N GLU A 267 14.68 -6.49 -13.64
CA GLU A 267 14.76 -7.88 -14.07
C GLU A 267 14.21 -8.75 -12.93
N LEU A 268 13.04 -9.35 -13.17
CA LEU A 268 12.42 -10.27 -12.22
C LEU A 268 12.57 -11.70 -12.75
N THR A 269 13.33 -12.53 -12.05
CA THR A 269 13.40 -13.97 -12.35
C THR A 269 12.52 -14.75 -11.36
N LEU A 270 11.66 -15.62 -11.90
CA LEU A 270 10.78 -16.48 -11.11
C LEU A 270 10.93 -17.94 -11.56
N LYS A 271 10.62 -18.85 -10.62
CA LYS A 271 10.45 -20.28 -10.85
C LYS A 271 9.16 -20.72 -10.18
N LYS A 272 8.60 -21.86 -10.58
CA LYS A 272 7.54 -22.52 -9.82
C LYS A 272 8.06 -22.79 -8.39
N HIS A 273 7.23 -22.59 -7.38
CA HIS A 273 7.54 -22.60 -5.95
C HIS A 273 8.34 -21.40 -5.42
N ALA A 274 8.60 -20.37 -6.25
CA ALA A 274 9.21 -19.15 -5.76
C ALA A 274 8.29 -18.41 -4.77
N LYS A 275 8.83 -18.00 -3.62
CA LYS A 275 8.10 -17.16 -2.65
C LYS A 275 8.22 -15.70 -3.06
N VAL A 276 7.07 -15.04 -3.20
CA VAL A 276 6.96 -13.68 -3.73
C VAL A 276 6.13 -12.78 -2.83
N MET A 277 6.32 -11.48 -2.99
CA MET A 277 5.55 -10.43 -2.32
C MET A 277 5.05 -9.42 -3.34
N PHE A 278 3.79 -9.05 -3.22
CA PHE A 278 3.20 -7.98 -4.01
C PHE A 278 3.72 -6.61 -3.56
N VAL A 279 4.12 -5.76 -4.51
CA VAL A 279 4.71 -4.44 -4.23
C VAL A 279 3.79 -3.26 -4.58
N LYS A 280 2.59 -3.55 -5.07
CA LYS A 280 1.54 -2.59 -5.44
C LYS A 280 0.21 -3.06 -4.84
N ASN A 281 -0.72 -2.13 -4.58
CA ASN A 281 -2.08 -2.50 -4.23
C ASN A 281 -2.90 -2.71 -5.50
N ASN A 282 -3.68 -3.77 -5.52
CA ASN A 282 -4.75 -3.98 -6.48
C ASN A 282 -5.92 -4.66 -5.74
N PHE A 283 -6.85 -3.84 -5.24
CA PHE A 283 -7.96 -4.32 -4.42
C PHE A 283 -8.95 -5.18 -5.20
N ASP A 284 -9.08 -4.95 -6.51
CA ASP A 284 -9.97 -5.71 -7.38
C ASP A 284 -9.49 -7.17 -7.52
N MET A 285 -8.17 -7.34 -7.64
CA MET A 285 -7.51 -8.65 -7.64
C MET A 285 -7.27 -9.22 -6.23
N GLY A 286 -7.67 -8.50 -5.18
CA GLY A 286 -7.62 -8.96 -3.80
C GLY A 286 -6.24 -8.96 -3.15
N TYR A 287 -5.23 -8.30 -3.75
CA TYR A 287 -3.89 -8.19 -3.15
C TYR A 287 -3.51 -6.76 -2.80
N ILE A 288 -2.82 -6.61 -1.68
CA ILE A 288 -2.23 -5.35 -1.24
C ILE A 288 -0.71 -5.45 -1.18
N ASN A 289 -0.04 -4.30 -1.14
CA ASN A 289 1.40 -4.21 -0.97
C ASN A 289 1.84 -4.90 0.33
N GLY A 290 2.73 -5.89 0.21
CA GLY A 290 3.14 -6.75 1.31
C GLY A 290 2.44 -8.11 1.34
N SER A 291 1.42 -8.34 0.50
CA SER A 291 0.77 -9.67 0.39
C SER A 291 1.79 -10.70 -0.05
N LEU A 292 1.89 -11.80 0.69
CA LEU A 292 2.80 -12.90 0.42
C LEU A 292 2.10 -13.98 -0.40
N GLY A 293 2.82 -14.56 -1.34
CA GLY A 293 2.34 -15.68 -2.14
C GLY A 293 3.47 -16.61 -2.60
N GLU A 294 3.05 -17.69 -3.22
CA GLU A 294 3.92 -18.66 -3.88
C GLU A 294 3.55 -18.77 -5.36
N VAL A 295 4.53 -18.74 -6.25
CA VAL A 295 4.32 -19.00 -7.68
C VAL A 295 3.98 -20.48 -7.85
N ILE A 296 2.75 -20.81 -8.21
CA ILE A 296 2.31 -22.20 -8.43
C ILE A 296 2.46 -22.65 -9.88
N GLY A 297 2.72 -21.73 -10.80
CA GLY A 297 2.95 -22.01 -12.22
C GLY A 297 3.03 -20.73 -13.04
N PHE A 298 3.04 -20.91 -14.36
CA PHE A 298 3.01 -19.83 -15.34
C PHE A 298 1.93 -20.14 -16.37
N GLU A 299 1.29 -19.10 -16.89
CA GLU A 299 0.22 -19.21 -17.88
C GLU A 299 0.50 -18.21 -19.00
N GLU A 300 0.36 -18.61 -20.27
CA GLU A 300 0.46 -17.67 -21.38
C GLU A 300 -0.80 -16.81 -21.45
N ASP A 301 -0.61 -15.50 -21.43
CA ASP A 301 -1.61 -14.50 -21.74
C ASP A 301 -1.39 -13.93 -23.15
N ASP A 302 -2.49 -13.63 -23.84
CA ASP A 302 -2.46 -13.21 -25.23
C ASP A 302 -1.96 -11.75 -25.41
N GLU A 303 -2.09 -10.89 -24.38
CA GLU A 303 -1.67 -9.48 -24.42
C GLU A 303 -0.26 -9.30 -23.84
N HIS A 304 0.03 -9.95 -22.71
CA HIS A 304 1.25 -9.74 -21.95
C HIS A 304 2.26 -10.89 -22.05
N GLY A 305 1.93 -11.95 -22.78
CA GLY A 305 2.78 -13.12 -22.92
C GLY A 305 2.74 -14.00 -21.68
N LEU A 306 3.83 -14.68 -21.35
CA LEU A 306 3.88 -15.53 -20.16
C LEU A 306 3.65 -14.69 -18.91
N LEU A 307 2.79 -15.15 -17.99
CA LEU A 307 2.48 -14.51 -16.71
C LEU A 307 2.61 -15.49 -15.54
N PRO A 308 3.03 -15.03 -14.35
CA PRO A 308 3.10 -15.88 -13.17
C PRO A 308 1.72 -16.09 -12.53
N LYS A 309 1.43 -17.34 -12.16
CA LYS A 309 0.27 -17.74 -11.38
C LYS A 309 0.67 -17.88 -9.92
N VAL A 310 0.11 -17.06 -9.04
CA VAL A 310 0.49 -16.94 -7.62
C VAL A 310 -0.65 -17.38 -6.72
N GLN A 311 -0.36 -18.24 -5.75
CA GLN A 311 -1.26 -18.57 -4.66
C GLN A 311 -0.93 -17.72 -3.43
N LEU A 312 -1.91 -16.99 -2.90
CA LEU A 312 -1.79 -16.20 -1.68
C LEU A 312 -1.94 -17.09 -0.43
N SER A 313 -1.63 -16.51 0.73
CA SER A 313 -1.69 -17.20 2.03
C SER A 313 -3.12 -17.60 2.44
N ASP A 314 -4.15 -16.93 1.91
CA ASP A 314 -5.56 -17.26 2.12
C ASP A 314 -6.06 -18.38 1.18
N GLY A 315 -5.18 -18.92 0.33
CA GLY A 315 -5.46 -19.96 -0.64
C GLY A 315 -5.97 -19.44 -1.99
N SER A 316 -6.23 -18.14 -2.14
CA SER A 316 -6.64 -17.56 -3.42
C SER A 316 -5.54 -17.67 -4.46
N VAL A 317 -5.93 -17.90 -5.72
CA VAL A 317 -5.01 -18.08 -6.85
C VAL A 317 -5.24 -16.97 -7.86
N LEU A 318 -4.16 -16.29 -8.25
CA LEU A 318 -4.18 -15.11 -9.10
C LEU A 318 -3.24 -15.31 -10.28
N LEU A 319 -3.70 -14.96 -11.48
CA LEU A 319 -2.80 -14.72 -12.61
C LEU A 319 -2.36 -13.25 -12.53
N VAL A 320 -1.05 -13.01 -12.44
CA VAL A 320 -0.54 -11.68 -12.10
C VAL A 320 -0.08 -10.96 -13.37
N GLU A 321 -0.84 -9.95 -13.76
CA GLU A 321 -0.56 -9.10 -14.92
C GLU A 321 0.49 -8.01 -14.61
N PRO A 322 1.18 -7.47 -15.63
CA PRO A 322 2.11 -6.35 -15.45
C PRO A 322 1.37 -5.08 -15.05
N GLU A 323 1.90 -4.39 -14.04
CA GLU A 323 1.36 -3.12 -13.56
C GLU A 323 2.25 -1.98 -14.03
N THR A 324 1.63 -0.84 -14.34
CA THR A 324 2.35 0.38 -14.74
C THR A 324 2.47 1.35 -13.57
N TRP A 325 3.68 1.87 -13.37
CA TRP A 325 3.99 3.04 -12.57
C TRP A 325 4.33 4.18 -13.52
N SER A 326 3.52 5.23 -13.51
CA SER A 326 3.68 6.37 -14.40
C SER A 326 3.98 7.65 -13.63
N VAL A 327 4.72 8.54 -14.28
CA VAL A 327 4.69 9.96 -14.01
C VAL A 327 3.84 10.59 -15.09
N GLU A 328 2.75 11.24 -14.68
CA GLU A 328 1.86 11.98 -15.57
C GLU A 328 2.23 13.46 -15.55
N ASN A 329 1.99 14.14 -16.68
CA ASN A 329 2.00 15.60 -16.72
C ASN A 329 0.62 16.17 -16.37
N ASP A 330 0.56 17.49 -16.28
CA ASP A 330 -0.62 18.27 -15.88
C ASP A 330 -1.88 18.07 -16.75
N ALA A 331 -1.77 17.42 -17.91
CA ALA A 331 -2.90 17.07 -18.79
C ALA A 331 -3.36 15.61 -18.63
N GLY A 332 -2.84 14.87 -17.63
CA GLY A 332 -3.06 13.44 -17.46
C GLY A 332 -2.32 12.58 -18.48
N LYS A 333 -1.37 13.16 -19.23
CA LYS A 333 -0.57 12.41 -20.20
C LYS A 333 0.66 11.85 -19.51
N VAL A 334 0.84 10.54 -19.62
CA VAL A 334 2.03 9.83 -19.15
C VAL A 334 3.28 10.38 -19.88
N ILE A 335 4.26 10.84 -19.10
CA ILE A 335 5.55 11.39 -19.60
C ILE A 335 6.74 10.49 -19.27
N ALA A 336 6.56 9.58 -18.31
CA ALA A 336 7.44 8.45 -18.09
C ALA A 336 6.62 7.29 -17.50
N SER A 337 6.93 6.07 -17.90
CA SER A 337 6.32 4.86 -17.36
C SER A 337 7.35 3.77 -17.12
N PHE A 338 7.07 2.97 -16.10
CA PHE A 338 7.75 1.74 -15.76
C PHE A 338 6.66 0.69 -15.66
N GLN A 339 6.69 -0.34 -16.50
CA GLN A 339 5.72 -1.42 -16.48
C GLN A 339 6.43 -2.73 -16.15
N GLN A 340 5.93 -3.47 -15.15
CA GLN A 340 6.53 -4.72 -14.68
C GLN A 340 5.51 -5.52 -13.87
N ILE A 341 5.72 -6.84 -13.78
CA ILE A 341 5.00 -7.71 -12.84
C ILE A 341 5.16 -7.15 -11.41
N PRO A 342 4.07 -6.87 -10.66
CA PRO A 342 4.11 -6.23 -9.34
C PRO A 342 4.58 -7.15 -8.21
N LEU A 343 5.61 -7.96 -8.47
CA LEU A 343 6.18 -8.94 -7.55
C LEU A 343 7.65 -8.68 -7.28
N ARG A 344 8.11 -9.16 -6.12
CA ARG A 344 9.52 -9.35 -5.78
C ARG A 344 9.70 -10.66 -5.03
N LEU A 345 10.90 -11.23 -5.06
CA LEU A 345 11.23 -12.37 -4.20
C LEU A 345 11.11 -11.99 -2.71
N ALA A 346 10.63 -12.93 -1.90
CA ALA A 346 10.20 -12.66 -0.54
C ALA A 346 10.51 -13.76 0.47
N TRP A 347 11.53 -14.60 0.23
CA TRP A 347 12.08 -15.43 1.32
C TRP A 347 12.70 -14.57 2.42
N ALA A 348 13.29 -13.43 2.03
CA ALA A 348 13.71 -12.36 2.91
C ALA A 348 13.26 -10.98 2.43
N ILE A 349 13.08 -10.08 3.38
CA ILE A 349 12.92 -8.63 3.18
C ILE A 349 13.78 -7.87 4.20
N THR A 350 14.04 -6.58 3.93
CA THR A 350 14.72 -5.75 4.90
C THR A 350 13.77 -5.26 5.99
N ILE A 351 14.29 -5.02 7.19
CA ILE A 351 13.51 -4.45 8.31
C ILE A 351 12.84 -3.13 7.91
N HIS A 352 13.55 -2.28 7.16
CA HIS A 352 12.99 -1.04 6.58
C HIS A 352 11.72 -1.29 5.76
N LYS A 353 11.69 -2.36 4.96
CA LYS A 353 10.53 -2.70 4.12
C LYS A 353 9.40 -3.36 4.91
N SER A 354 9.68 -3.86 6.11
CA SER A 354 8.68 -4.44 7.01
C SER A 354 7.91 -3.39 7.81
N GLN A 355 8.36 -2.13 7.85
CA GLN A 355 7.70 -1.07 8.61
C GLN A 355 6.25 -0.89 8.15
N GLY A 356 5.33 -0.68 9.10
CA GLY A 356 3.89 -0.67 8.86
C GLY A 356 3.22 -2.05 8.76
N MET A 357 3.96 -3.12 8.42
CA MET A 357 3.40 -4.47 8.28
C MET A 357 3.12 -5.16 9.61
N THR A 358 2.27 -6.19 9.59
CA THR A 358 2.06 -7.14 10.70
C THR A 358 2.32 -8.55 10.18
N LEU A 359 3.09 -9.35 10.93
CA LEU A 359 3.52 -10.69 10.55
C LEU A 359 3.06 -11.69 11.62
N GLU A 360 2.54 -12.85 11.18
CA GLU A 360 2.20 -13.95 12.09
C GLU A 360 3.48 -14.62 12.62
N ALA A 361 4.42 -14.92 11.74
CA ALA A 361 5.70 -15.53 12.06
C ALA A 361 6.85 -14.92 11.26
N ALA A 362 8.00 -14.74 11.90
CA ALA A 362 9.20 -14.20 11.26
C ALA A 362 10.49 -14.72 11.89
N GLU A 363 11.46 -15.03 11.04
CA GLU A 363 12.85 -15.18 11.45
C GLU A 363 13.55 -13.84 11.31
N ILE A 364 14.23 -13.38 12.37
CA ILE A 364 14.89 -12.09 12.39
C ILE A 364 16.37 -12.27 12.72
N ASN A 365 17.24 -11.56 12.00
CA ASN A 365 18.64 -11.41 12.35
C ASN A 365 18.99 -9.92 12.56
N LEU A 366 19.32 -9.57 13.81
CA LEU A 366 19.69 -8.23 14.25
C LEU A 366 21.19 -8.13 14.60
N SER A 367 22.00 -9.12 14.24
CA SER A 367 23.44 -9.15 14.57
C SER A 367 24.22 -8.00 13.91
N HIS A 368 23.73 -7.53 12.77
CA HIS A 368 24.29 -6.42 11.98
C HIS A 368 23.39 -5.19 12.02
N THR A 369 22.69 -4.95 13.13
CA THR A 369 21.93 -3.71 13.31
C THR A 369 22.88 -2.52 13.40
N PHE A 370 22.60 -1.50 12.59
CA PHE A 370 23.44 -0.31 12.42
C PHE A 370 22.69 1.00 12.69
N GLU A 371 21.36 0.97 12.80
CA GLU A 371 20.54 2.12 13.21
C GLU A 371 19.77 1.80 14.48
N LYS A 372 19.68 2.80 15.38
CA LYS A 372 18.85 2.71 16.59
C LYS A 372 17.38 2.61 16.20
N GLY A 373 16.60 1.83 16.94
CA GLY A 373 15.20 1.55 16.62
C GLY A 373 14.97 0.44 15.59
N GLN A 374 15.99 -0.04 14.85
CA GLN A 374 15.81 -1.16 13.91
C GLN A 374 15.30 -2.43 14.58
N GLY A 375 15.86 -2.83 15.73
CA GLY A 375 15.39 -4.01 16.44
C GLY A 375 13.97 -3.84 16.98
N TYR A 376 13.64 -2.65 17.51
CA TYR A 376 12.27 -2.33 17.92
C TYR A 376 11.26 -2.42 16.75
N VAL A 377 11.61 -1.90 15.56
CA VAL A 377 10.76 -2.03 14.37
C VAL A 377 10.55 -3.50 14.00
N ALA A 378 11.63 -4.27 13.95
CA ALA A 378 11.59 -5.68 13.57
C ALA A 378 10.72 -6.51 14.54
N LEU A 379 10.95 -6.38 15.85
CA LEU A 379 10.21 -7.11 16.89
C LEU A 379 8.73 -6.69 16.93
N SER A 380 8.43 -5.41 16.72
CA SER A 380 7.05 -4.90 16.73
C SER A 380 6.19 -5.29 15.51
N ARG A 381 6.75 -6.05 14.56
CA ARG A 381 5.98 -6.61 13.43
C ARG A 381 5.19 -7.84 13.83
N LEU A 382 5.65 -8.56 14.86
CA LEU A 382 5.02 -9.79 15.32
C LEU A 382 3.89 -9.52 16.31
N LYS A 383 2.91 -10.43 16.32
CA LYS A 383 1.80 -10.42 17.28
C LYS A 383 2.15 -11.10 18.60
N SER A 384 2.98 -12.13 18.56
CA SER A 384 3.39 -12.93 19.72
C SER A 384 4.87 -13.30 19.68
N LEU A 385 5.43 -13.66 20.84
CA LEU A 385 6.78 -14.18 20.94
C LEU A 385 6.89 -15.60 20.32
N GLU A 386 5.77 -16.34 20.26
CA GLU A 386 5.67 -17.67 19.63
C GLU A 386 5.93 -17.63 18.11
N GLY A 387 5.63 -16.52 17.43
CA GLY A 387 5.93 -16.35 16.02
C GLY A 387 7.37 -15.92 15.73
N LEU A 388 8.19 -15.62 16.75
CA LEU A 388 9.52 -15.05 16.58
C LEU A 388 10.60 -16.13 16.60
N ARG A 389 11.47 -16.12 15.58
CA ARG A 389 12.79 -16.77 15.64
C ARG A 389 13.90 -15.74 15.55
N LEU A 390 14.54 -15.40 16.67
CA LEU A 390 15.59 -14.39 16.73
C LEU A 390 16.99 -15.03 16.69
N THR A 391 17.59 -15.09 15.50
CA THR A 391 18.87 -15.81 15.27
C THR A 391 20.09 -15.17 15.94
N GLY A 392 20.03 -13.86 16.17
CA GLY A 392 21.05 -13.07 16.87
C GLY A 392 20.68 -11.58 16.90
N PHE A 393 21.26 -10.85 17.84
CA PHE A 393 21.14 -9.40 17.98
C PHE A 393 22.42 -8.82 18.63
N ASN A 394 22.72 -7.56 18.36
CA ASN A 394 23.76 -6.80 19.05
C ASN A 394 23.13 -5.80 20.03
N ASP A 395 23.94 -5.14 20.86
CA ASP A 395 23.44 -4.17 21.86
C ASP A 395 22.66 -3.02 21.19
N GLN A 396 23.15 -2.53 20.06
CA GLN A 396 22.54 -1.43 19.32
C GLN A 396 21.12 -1.77 18.81
N ALA A 397 20.82 -3.05 18.57
CA ALA A 397 19.49 -3.50 18.16
C ALA A 397 18.41 -3.18 19.20
N LEU A 398 18.80 -3.08 20.47
CA LEU A 398 17.91 -2.82 21.60
C LEU A 398 17.95 -1.35 22.07
N GLU A 399 18.78 -0.52 21.45
CA GLU A 399 18.88 0.91 21.74
C GLU A 399 17.92 1.76 20.91
N LEU A 400 17.47 2.86 21.51
CA LEU A 400 16.68 3.90 20.85
C LEU A 400 17.45 5.23 20.77
N ASP A 401 17.04 6.08 19.84
CA ASP A 401 17.66 7.40 19.67
C ASP A 401 17.39 8.29 20.89
N SER A 402 18.46 8.84 21.47
CA SER A 402 18.37 9.69 22.66
C SER A 402 17.53 10.97 22.46
N LEU A 403 17.50 11.53 21.23
CA LEU A 403 16.67 12.68 20.91
C LEU A 403 15.20 12.29 20.88
N ALA A 404 14.88 11.14 20.28
CA ALA A 404 13.53 10.60 20.29
C ALA A 404 13.06 10.33 21.73
N ILE A 405 13.91 9.76 22.61
CA ILE A 405 13.54 9.47 24.01
C ILE A 405 13.17 10.75 24.76
N LYS A 406 13.96 11.81 24.59
CA LYS A 406 13.69 13.11 25.22
C LYS A 406 12.40 13.74 24.69
N ALA A 407 12.18 13.68 23.37
CA ALA A 407 10.99 14.21 22.74
C ALA A 407 9.73 13.45 23.18
N ASP A 408 9.80 12.12 23.26
CA ASP A 408 8.69 11.24 23.64
C ASP A 408 8.14 11.56 25.04
N ARG A 409 9.02 11.80 26.03
CA ARG A 409 8.58 12.25 27.36
C ARG A 409 7.75 13.52 27.29
N ARG A 410 8.19 14.50 26.50
CA ARG A 410 7.44 15.75 26.31
C ARG A 410 6.13 15.51 25.57
N PHE A 411 6.10 14.59 24.62
CA PHE A 411 4.88 14.21 23.91
C PHE A 411 3.84 13.56 24.83
N GLN A 412 4.28 12.72 25.76
CA GLN A 412 3.40 12.12 26.78
C GLN A 412 2.78 13.20 27.68
N GLU A 413 3.59 14.11 28.23
CA GLU A 413 3.11 15.25 29.05
C GLU A 413 2.06 16.09 28.29
N LEU A 414 2.38 16.49 27.05
CA LEU A 414 1.48 17.31 26.22
C LEU A 414 0.18 16.57 25.90
N SER A 415 0.23 15.25 25.72
CA SER A 415 -0.98 14.45 25.48
C SER A 415 -1.84 14.30 26.73
N GLU A 416 -1.25 14.21 27.91
CA GLU A 416 -2.00 14.17 29.17
C GLU A 416 -2.71 15.50 29.43
N GLU A 417 -2.01 16.63 29.22
CA GLU A 417 -2.60 17.96 29.29
C GLU A 417 -3.79 18.11 28.30
N ALA A 418 -3.62 17.63 27.06
CA ALA A 418 -4.67 17.65 26.05
C ALA A 418 -5.87 16.76 26.43
N GLU A 419 -5.64 15.55 26.95
CA GLU A 419 -6.73 14.66 27.38
C GLU A 419 -7.54 15.30 28.52
N GLN A 420 -6.86 15.83 29.54
CA GLN A 420 -7.53 16.48 30.68
C GLN A 420 -8.39 17.66 30.24
N HIS A 421 -7.91 18.44 29.28
CA HIS A 421 -8.64 19.59 28.77
C HIS A 421 -9.82 19.20 27.88
N PHE A 422 -9.63 18.27 26.92
CA PHE A 422 -10.59 18.06 25.84
C PHE A 422 -11.50 16.82 25.98
N ALA A 423 -11.20 15.87 26.87
CA ALA A 423 -11.97 14.63 26.97
C ALA A 423 -13.48 14.86 27.19
N ASN A 424 -13.82 15.86 28.01
CA ASN A 424 -15.18 16.18 28.42
C ASN A 424 -15.78 17.40 27.74
N ILE A 425 -15.06 18.05 26.81
CA ILE A 425 -15.57 19.21 26.06
C ILE A 425 -16.35 18.71 24.85
N ASP A 426 -17.57 19.21 24.68
CA ASP A 426 -18.32 19.04 23.43
C ASP A 426 -17.74 19.97 22.34
N LEU A 427 -17.14 19.37 21.32
CA LEU A 427 -16.55 20.08 20.18
C LEU A 427 -17.46 20.07 18.93
N SER A 428 -18.71 19.66 19.06
CA SER A 428 -19.65 19.52 17.92
C SER A 428 -19.82 20.83 17.13
N ALA A 429 -19.80 21.98 17.80
CA ALA A 429 -19.88 23.28 17.13
C ALA A 429 -18.62 23.57 16.31
N GLN A 430 -17.44 23.30 16.87
CA GLN A 430 -16.15 23.43 16.18
C GLN A 430 -16.08 22.49 14.98
N HIS A 431 -16.58 21.25 15.12
CA HIS A 431 -16.63 20.28 14.02
C HIS A 431 -17.42 20.84 12.83
N GLN A 432 -18.61 21.39 13.08
CA GLN A 432 -19.42 21.97 12.01
C GLN A 432 -18.76 23.20 11.39
N THR A 433 -18.17 24.08 12.21
CA THR A 433 -17.46 25.27 11.73
C THR A 433 -16.29 24.90 10.83
N PHE A 434 -15.49 23.92 11.23
CA PHE A 434 -14.37 23.41 10.45
C PHE A 434 -14.83 22.87 9.08
N ILE A 435 -15.86 22.01 9.06
CA ILE A 435 -16.38 21.47 7.81
C ILE A 435 -16.88 22.58 6.87
N ARG A 436 -17.58 23.60 7.39
CA ARG A 436 -18.02 24.76 6.58
C ARG A 436 -16.83 25.54 6.03
N HIS A 437 -15.81 25.77 6.85
CA HIS A 437 -14.60 26.48 6.44
C HIS A 437 -13.89 25.78 5.28
N CYS A 438 -13.80 24.44 5.33
CA CYS A 438 -13.22 23.63 4.27
C CYS A 438 -14.13 23.45 3.03
N GLY A 439 -15.31 24.07 3.00
CA GLY A 439 -16.28 23.90 1.90
C GLY A 439 -16.96 22.53 1.84
N GLY A 440 -16.93 21.76 2.94
CA GLY A 440 -17.57 20.45 3.03
C GLY A 440 -19.08 20.53 3.29
N THR A 441 -19.76 19.39 3.15
CA THR A 441 -21.20 19.27 3.36
C THR A 441 -21.55 18.93 4.81
N LEU A 442 -22.56 19.63 5.35
CA LEU A 442 -23.23 19.29 6.61
C LEU A 442 -24.65 18.78 6.38
N ASN A 443 -25.05 18.56 5.12
CA ASN A 443 -26.40 18.11 4.80
C ASN A 443 -26.57 16.65 5.22
N PRO A 444 -27.49 16.33 6.17
CA PRO A 444 -27.66 14.98 6.67
C PRO A 444 -28.03 13.95 5.58
N SER A 445 -28.81 14.36 4.57
CA SER A 445 -29.23 13.44 3.51
C SER A 445 -28.07 13.09 2.57
N GLU A 446 -27.22 14.06 2.27
CA GLU A 446 -26.02 13.87 1.45
C GLU A 446 -24.97 13.04 2.20
N ILE A 447 -24.77 13.32 3.49
CA ILE A 447 -23.91 12.53 4.38
C ILE A 447 -24.39 11.08 4.42
N ALA A 448 -25.68 10.83 4.68
CA ALA A 448 -26.22 9.47 4.73
C ALA A 448 -26.11 8.74 3.39
N ARG A 449 -26.27 9.45 2.26
CA ARG A 449 -26.05 8.90 0.92
C ARG A 449 -24.58 8.50 0.73
N ASN A 450 -23.65 9.36 1.13
CA ASN A 450 -22.22 9.10 1.03
C ASN A 450 -21.80 7.96 1.96
N GLU A 451 -22.30 7.92 3.20
CA GLU A 451 -22.09 6.82 4.15
C GLU A 451 -22.53 5.48 3.56
N ARG A 452 -23.71 5.40 2.95
CA ARG A 452 -24.16 4.18 2.25
C ARG A 452 -23.22 3.80 1.10
N LYS A 453 -22.77 4.78 0.31
CA LYS A 453 -21.80 4.56 -0.78
C LYS A 453 -20.46 4.03 -0.25
N PHE A 454 -19.96 4.58 0.85
CA PHE A 454 -18.70 4.16 1.45
C PHE A 454 -18.81 2.86 2.26
N ALA A 455 -19.94 2.58 2.90
CA ALA A 455 -20.19 1.32 3.61
C ALA A 455 -20.28 0.13 2.66
N LYS A 456 -20.95 0.29 1.50
CA LYS A 456 -20.89 -0.68 0.39
C LYS A 456 -19.45 -0.94 -0.08
N ASN A 457 -18.55 0.03 0.11
CA ASN A 457 -17.14 -0.06 -0.22
C ASN A 457 -16.23 -0.57 0.92
N ALA A 458 -16.71 -0.66 2.17
CA ALA A 458 -15.91 -0.97 3.36
C ALA A 458 -16.04 -2.41 3.87
N ASP A 459 -17.14 -3.13 3.57
CA ASP A 459 -17.34 -4.57 3.88
C ASP A 459 -16.51 -5.51 2.97
N LYS A 460 -15.32 -5.06 2.59
CA LYS A 460 -14.62 -5.51 1.40
C LYS A 460 -13.35 -6.31 1.74
N ASN A 461 -13.46 -7.17 2.77
CA ASN A 461 -12.77 -8.46 2.80
C ASN A 461 -13.47 -9.51 1.92
N ALA A 462 -14.61 -9.13 1.30
CA ALA A 462 -15.30 -9.88 0.26
C ALA A 462 -15.13 -9.21 -1.13
N TYR A 463 -13.98 -8.57 -1.44
CA TYR A 463 -13.83 -7.78 -2.67
C TYR A 463 -13.92 -8.62 -3.95
N ALA A 464 -13.43 -9.86 -3.95
CA ALA A 464 -13.63 -10.78 -5.08
C ALA A 464 -15.12 -11.12 -5.30
N SER A 465 -15.93 -11.15 -4.24
CA SER A 465 -17.39 -11.34 -4.33
C SER A 465 -18.08 -10.06 -4.80
N ASN A 466 -17.64 -8.88 -4.36
CA ASN A 466 -18.30 -7.61 -4.65
C ASN A 466 -17.98 -7.09 -6.07
N THR A 467 -16.81 -7.37 -6.63
CA THR A 467 -16.52 -7.07 -8.05
C THR A 467 -17.29 -7.97 -9.00
N LEU A 468 -17.47 -9.25 -8.64
CA LEU A 468 -18.35 -10.16 -9.36
C LEU A 468 -19.81 -9.70 -9.22
N GLU A 469 -20.27 -9.29 -8.03
CA GLU A 469 -21.64 -8.80 -7.83
C GLU A 469 -21.91 -7.48 -8.57
N GLU A 470 -20.94 -6.56 -8.65
CA GLU A 470 -21.08 -5.33 -9.46
C GLU A 470 -21.15 -5.62 -10.97
N THR A 471 -20.33 -6.56 -11.49
CA THR A 471 -20.49 -7.05 -12.88
C THR A 471 -21.85 -7.68 -13.07
N LYS A 472 -22.29 -8.51 -12.12
CA LYS A 472 -23.58 -9.19 -12.15
C LYS A 472 -24.74 -8.20 -12.14
N GLU A 473 -24.72 -7.20 -11.26
CA GLU A 473 -25.78 -6.17 -11.16
C GLU A 473 -25.87 -5.36 -12.46
N LEU A 474 -24.76 -4.91 -13.04
CA LEU A 474 -24.79 -4.19 -14.31
C LEU A 474 -25.25 -5.08 -15.47
N PHE A 475 -24.84 -6.35 -15.47
CA PHE A 475 -25.24 -7.34 -16.47
C PHE A 475 -26.74 -7.70 -16.37
N GLU A 476 -27.26 -7.94 -15.17
CA GLU A 476 -28.69 -8.18 -14.91
C GLU A 476 -29.55 -6.94 -15.20
N ASN A 477 -28.99 -5.74 -15.06
CA ASN A 477 -29.61 -4.48 -15.49
C ASN A 477 -29.56 -4.26 -17.02
N GLY A 478 -29.01 -5.21 -17.79
CA GLY A 478 -29.07 -5.23 -19.25
C GLY A 478 -27.96 -4.44 -19.96
N TYR A 479 -26.87 -4.09 -19.27
CA TYR A 479 -25.72 -3.46 -19.90
C TYR A 479 -24.94 -4.47 -20.74
N GLU A 480 -24.42 -4.05 -21.89
CA GLU A 480 -23.53 -4.88 -22.70
C GLU A 480 -22.13 -4.98 -22.07
N ILE A 481 -21.40 -6.06 -22.36
CA ILE A 481 -20.05 -6.31 -21.79
C ILE A 481 -19.11 -5.11 -21.99
N ALA A 482 -19.17 -4.45 -23.14
CA ALA A 482 -18.35 -3.28 -23.45
C ALA A 482 -18.71 -2.06 -22.59
N ASP A 483 -20.00 -1.84 -22.33
CA ASP A 483 -20.49 -0.75 -21.48
C ASP A 483 -20.16 -1.00 -20.01
N ILE A 484 -20.29 -2.25 -19.55
CA ILE A 484 -19.87 -2.65 -18.21
C ILE A 484 -18.37 -2.40 -18.04
N ALA A 485 -17.56 -2.78 -19.03
CA ALA A 485 -16.11 -2.55 -19.00
C ALA A 485 -15.79 -1.05 -18.89
N GLN A 486 -16.43 -0.21 -19.70
CA GLN A 486 -16.24 1.23 -19.67
C GLN A 486 -16.72 1.88 -18.36
N GLU A 487 -17.92 1.55 -17.90
CA GLU A 487 -18.50 2.11 -16.66
C GLU A 487 -17.68 1.73 -15.43
N ARG A 488 -17.07 0.54 -15.44
CA ARG A 488 -16.24 0.04 -14.34
C ARG A 488 -14.75 0.38 -14.49
N GLY A 489 -14.32 0.95 -15.62
CA GLY A 489 -12.91 1.19 -15.91
C GLY A 489 -12.08 -0.09 -16.02
N LEU A 490 -12.68 -1.18 -16.47
CA LEU A 490 -12.07 -2.51 -16.65
C LEU A 490 -11.97 -2.86 -18.14
N THR A 491 -11.27 -3.95 -18.47
CA THR A 491 -11.22 -4.47 -19.84
C THR A 491 -12.42 -5.41 -20.11
N PRO A 492 -12.92 -5.50 -21.37
CA PRO A 492 -13.96 -6.47 -21.73
C PRO A 492 -13.60 -7.92 -21.38
N ALA A 493 -12.32 -8.28 -21.49
CA ALA A 493 -11.80 -9.58 -21.08
C ALA A 493 -12.02 -9.85 -19.57
N THR A 494 -11.78 -8.86 -18.72
CA THR A 494 -12.03 -8.95 -17.27
C THR A 494 -13.51 -9.20 -16.98
N ILE A 495 -14.41 -8.50 -17.69
CA ILE A 495 -15.85 -8.70 -17.56
C ILE A 495 -16.28 -10.10 -18.01
N ILE A 496 -15.74 -10.61 -19.12
CA ILE A 496 -16.02 -11.99 -19.59
C ILE A 496 -15.54 -13.01 -18.56
N ASN A 497 -14.37 -12.82 -17.94
CA ASN A 497 -13.87 -13.68 -16.87
C ASN A 497 -14.75 -13.62 -15.62
N HIS A 498 -15.25 -12.45 -15.25
CA HIS A 498 -16.24 -12.31 -14.18
C HIS A 498 -17.50 -13.09 -14.49
N LEU A 499 -18.07 -12.96 -15.69
CA LEU A 499 -19.26 -13.69 -16.12
C LEU A 499 -19.03 -15.21 -16.13
N ALA A 500 -17.84 -15.68 -16.55
CA ALA A 500 -17.48 -17.09 -16.51
C ALA A 500 -17.46 -17.64 -15.06
N ARG A 501 -16.88 -16.90 -14.13
CA ARG A 501 -16.88 -17.26 -12.70
C ARG A 501 -18.29 -17.21 -12.11
N LEU A 502 -19.06 -16.17 -12.38
CA LEU A 502 -20.46 -16.04 -11.93
C LEU A 502 -21.34 -17.17 -12.45
N HIS A 503 -21.18 -17.56 -13.71
CA HIS A 503 -21.91 -18.68 -14.29
C HIS A 503 -21.54 -20.01 -13.62
N LYS A 504 -20.24 -20.28 -13.43
CA LYS A 504 -19.75 -21.53 -12.85
C LYS A 504 -19.98 -21.65 -11.34
N GLU A 505 -19.76 -20.58 -10.60
CA GLU A 505 -19.78 -20.56 -9.13
C GLU A 505 -21.15 -20.17 -8.56
N GLN A 506 -21.92 -19.31 -9.25
CA GLN A 506 -23.19 -18.78 -8.76
C GLN A 506 -24.40 -19.08 -9.65
N GLY A 507 -24.22 -19.77 -10.78
CA GLY A 507 -25.30 -20.15 -11.69
C GLY A 507 -25.97 -18.96 -12.40
N LEU A 508 -25.26 -17.84 -12.58
CA LEU A 508 -25.77 -16.68 -13.32
C LEU A 508 -26.19 -17.08 -14.74
N ASP A 509 -27.38 -16.66 -15.17
CA ASP A 509 -27.84 -16.84 -16.54
C ASP A 509 -27.12 -15.86 -17.48
N ILE A 510 -26.23 -16.40 -18.30
CA ILE A 510 -25.46 -15.63 -19.29
C ILE A 510 -26.10 -15.69 -20.69
N SER A 511 -27.30 -16.25 -20.86
CA SER A 511 -28.00 -16.37 -22.14
C SER A 511 -28.18 -15.04 -22.88
N VAL A 512 -28.21 -13.92 -22.15
CA VAL A 512 -28.33 -12.57 -22.72
C VAL A 512 -27.03 -12.13 -23.42
N ALA A 513 -25.86 -12.65 -23.00
CA ALA A 513 -24.57 -12.42 -23.65
C ALA A 513 -24.29 -13.41 -24.79
N HIS A 514 -25.30 -14.13 -25.28
CA HIS A 514 -25.12 -15.17 -26.28
C HIS A 514 -24.60 -14.58 -27.60
N PRO A 515 -23.40 -14.97 -28.08
CA PRO A 515 -22.78 -14.37 -29.26
C PRO A 515 -23.41 -14.81 -30.61
N GLY A 516 -24.47 -15.63 -30.57
CA GLY A 516 -25.21 -16.14 -31.72
C GLY A 516 -24.90 -17.62 -32.03
N ASP A 517 -25.91 -18.36 -32.49
CA ASP A 517 -25.80 -19.81 -32.74
C ASP A 517 -24.74 -20.16 -33.78
N GLU A 518 -24.62 -19.33 -34.82
CA GLU A 518 -23.62 -19.52 -35.88
C GLU A 518 -22.19 -19.40 -35.33
N VAL A 519 -21.97 -18.44 -34.43
CA VAL A 519 -20.67 -18.19 -33.79
C VAL A 519 -20.29 -19.36 -32.88
N ILE A 520 -21.22 -19.80 -32.03
CA ILE A 520 -20.99 -20.92 -31.11
C ILE A 520 -20.74 -22.21 -31.89
N GLU A 521 -21.54 -22.51 -32.91
CA GLU A 521 -21.39 -23.75 -33.66
C GLU A 521 -20.08 -23.76 -34.47
N GLN A 522 -19.64 -22.61 -34.97
CA GLN A 522 -18.34 -22.47 -35.60
C GLN A 522 -17.20 -22.72 -34.61
N VAL A 523 -17.22 -22.07 -33.45
CA VAL A 523 -16.22 -22.25 -32.39
C VAL A 523 -16.23 -23.69 -31.87
N ARG A 524 -17.39 -24.31 -31.68
CA ARG A 524 -17.56 -25.71 -31.24
C ARG A 524 -16.96 -26.70 -32.23
N LYS A 525 -17.19 -26.53 -33.53
CA LYS A 525 -16.59 -27.38 -34.57
C LYS A 525 -15.07 -27.28 -34.58
N ILE A 526 -14.54 -26.06 -34.44
CA ILE A 526 -13.10 -25.80 -34.37
C ILE A 526 -12.50 -26.42 -33.11
N TYR A 527 -13.14 -26.19 -31.95
CA TYR A 527 -12.73 -26.73 -30.66
C TYR A 527 -12.66 -28.26 -30.67
N LYS A 528 -13.72 -28.94 -31.15
CA LYS A 528 -13.73 -30.41 -31.31
C LYS A 528 -12.65 -30.92 -32.26
N ARG A 529 -12.38 -30.19 -33.35
CA ARG A 529 -11.33 -30.53 -34.32
C ARG A 529 -9.94 -30.42 -33.69
N LEU A 530 -9.67 -29.35 -32.95
CA LEU A 530 -8.39 -29.13 -32.26
C LEU A 530 -8.18 -30.14 -31.13
N LYS A 531 -9.24 -30.42 -30.35
CA LYS A 531 -9.24 -31.45 -29.30
C LYS A 531 -8.90 -32.84 -29.84
N LYS A 532 -9.43 -33.19 -31.02
CA LYS A 532 -9.14 -34.46 -31.71
C LYS A 532 -7.74 -34.51 -32.33
N ALA A 533 -7.20 -33.38 -32.75
CA ALA A 533 -5.89 -33.31 -33.39
C ALA A 533 -4.72 -33.49 -32.40
N GLN A 534 -4.92 -33.21 -31.11
CA GLN A 534 -3.96 -33.41 -30.02
C GLN A 534 -2.52 -32.93 -30.31
N ARG A 535 -2.37 -31.86 -31.09
CA ARG A 535 -1.05 -31.26 -31.35
C ARG A 535 -0.64 -30.44 -30.14
N ALA A 536 0.51 -30.75 -29.53
CA ALA A 536 1.00 -30.10 -28.31
C ALA A 536 1.01 -28.56 -28.40
N GLU A 537 1.28 -27.99 -29.57
CA GLU A 537 1.27 -26.55 -29.85
C GLU A 537 -0.09 -25.84 -29.59
N ASN A 538 -1.20 -26.57 -29.58
CA ASN A 538 -2.54 -26.02 -29.40
C ASN A 538 -3.04 -26.09 -27.94
N PHE A 539 -2.26 -26.62 -27.02
CA PHE A 539 -2.67 -26.84 -25.63
C PHE A 539 -1.76 -26.10 -24.64
N ASN A 540 -2.34 -25.63 -23.54
CA ASN A 540 -1.63 -25.13 -22.37
C ASN A 540 -1.04 -26.31 -21.55
N GLU A 541 -0.15 -26.01 -20.61
CA GLU A 541 0.45 -27.02 -19.72
C GLU A 541 -0.59 -27.78 -18.88
N ASP A 542 -1.74 -27.16 -18.61
CA ASP A 542 -2.87 -27.76 -17.88
C ASP A 542 -3.80 -28.62 -18.76
N GLY A 543 -3.51 -28.74 -20.07
CA GLY A 543 -4.29 -29.52 -21.03
C GLY A 543 -5.51 -28.80 -21.62
N SER A 544 -5.72 -27.51 -21.32
CA SER A 544 -6.73 -26.67 -21.97
C SER A 544 -6.28 -26.23 -23.37
N ILE A 545 -7.22 -25.97 -24.30
CA ILE A 545 -6.90 -25.52 -25.67
C ILE A 545 -6.65 -24.02 -25.67
N LYS A 546 -5.54 -23.58 -26.28
CA LYS A 546 -5.20 -22.16 -26.47
C LYS A 546 -6.27 -21.46 -27.31
N LEU A 547 -6.59 -20.20 -27.00
CA LEU A 547 -7.60 -19.41 -27.73
C LEU A 547 -7.20 -19.12 -29.18
N ARG A 548 -5.91 -18.82 -29.41
CA ARG A 548 -5.36 -18.45 -30.71
C ARG A 548 -5.65 -19.48 -31.83
N PRO A 549 -5.38 -20.79 -31.67
CA PRO A 549 -5.75 -21.81 -32.66
C PRO A 549 -7.24 -21.81 -33.04
N ILE A 550 -8.12 -21.42 -32.10
CA ILE A 550 -9.55 -21.34 -32.34
C ILE A 550 -9.85 -20.09 -33.17
N VAL A 551 -9.34 -18.93 -32.74
CA VAL A 551 -9.48 -17.64 -33.44
C VAL A 551 -8.95 -17.72 -34.87
N GLU A 552 -7.74 -18.24 -35.09
CA GLU A 552 -7.13 -18.38 -36.42
C GLU A 552 -7.92 -19.30 -37.37
N ALA A 553 -8.70 -20.23 -36.81
CA ALA A 553 -9.52 -21.15 -37.57
C ALA A 553 -10.95 -20.64 -37.86
N THR A 554 -11.36 -19.50 -37.30
CA THR A 554 -12.68 -18.88 -37.58
C THR A 554 -12.70 -18.17 -38.94
N GLN A 555 -13.85 -18.17 -39.61
CA GLN A 555 -14.09 -17.52 -40.90
C GLN A 555 -15.48 -16.85 -40.93
N PRO A 556 -15.59 -15.52 -40.96
CA PRO A 556 -14.50 -14.53 -40.88
C PRO A 556 -13.74 -14.63 -39.54
N LYS A 557 -12.52 -14.08 -39.50
CA LYS A 557 -11.68 -14.13 -38.30
C LYS A 557 -12.35 -13.35 -37.16
N MET A 558 -12.73 -14.04 -36.09
CA MET A 558 -13.36 -13.48 -34.90
C MET A 558 -12.33 -12.81 -33.97
N GLY A 559 -12.80 -11.89 -33.13
CA GLY A 559 -11.99 -11.35 -32.03
C GLY A 559 -11.83 -12.34 -30.88
N TYR A 560 -10.78 -12.18 -30.06
CA TYR A 560 -10.53 -13.06 -28.92
C TYR A 560 -11.67 -13.05 -27.90
N ASP A 561 -12.24 -11.88 -27.60
CA ASP A 561 -13.37 -11.75 -26.68
C ASP A 561 -14.62 -12.48 -27.17
N GLN A 562 -14.86 -12.46 -28.49
CA GLN A 562 -15.98 -13.18 -29.10
C GLN A 562 -15.81 -14.71 -28.99
N VAL A 563 -14.58 -15.21 -29.17
CA VAL A 563 -14.27 -16.63 -28.98
C VAL A 563 -14.31 -17.02 -27.50
N ARG A 564 -13.75 -16.19 -26.60
CA ARG A 564 -13.77 -16.40 -25.15
C ARG A 564 -15.21 -16.48 -24.62
N LEU A 565 -16.08 -15.59 -25.09
CA LEU A 565 -17.51 -15.59 -24.79
C LEU A 565 -18.21 -16.84 -25.37
N ALA A 566 -17.94 -17.21 -26.62
CA ALA A 566 -18.52 -18.40 -27.24
C ALA A 566 -18.14 -19.71 -26.53
N LEU A 567 -16.93 -19.79 -25.99
CA LEU A 567 -16.46 -20.95 -25.22
C LEU A 567 -17.21 -21.16 -23.91
N LEU A 568 -17.84 -20.12 -23.35
CA LEU A 568 -18.70 -20.27 -22.17
C LEU A 568 -19.97 -21.11 -22.47
N PHE A 569 -20.35 -21.24 -23.75
CA PHE A 569 -21.54 -21.97 -24.20
C PHE A 569 -21.21 -23.33 -24.86
N ILE A 570 -19.97 -23.80 -24.71
CA ILE A 570 -19.49 -25.06 -25.30
C ILE A 570 -19.13 -26.01 -24.16
N GLU A 571 -19.89 -27.09 -24.05
CA GLU A 571 -19.62 -28.21 -23.13
C GLU A 571 -18.44 -29.09 -23.57
#